data_AF-A0A2V5QNL6-F1
#
_entry.id   AF-A0A2V5QNL6-F1
#
_cell.length_a   1.000
_cell.length_b   1.000
_cell.length_c   1.000
_cell.angle_alpha   90.00
_cell.angle_beta   90.00
_cell.angle_gamma   90.00
#
_symmetry.space_group_name_H-M   'P 1'
#
loop_
_entity.id
_entity.type
_entity.pdbx_description
1 polymer ?
#
loop_
_entity_poly.entity_id
_entity_poly.type
_entity_poly.pdbx_seq_one_letter_code
_entity_poly.pdbx_strand_id
1 'polypeptide(L)' 'MKQGEEIKDERAINHEQWILKVRMLDNGRTIQVRVDRARWEKLRESDRVKVTYRVGKYTGTVWDAEID' A
#
# COMPACT_ATOMS: atom_id res chain seq x y z
N MET A 1 -12.89 -10.99 -34.09
CA MET A 1 -12.59 -11.03 -32.64
C MET A 1 -12.41 -9.58 -32.21
N LYS A 2 -13.36 -9.00 -31.45
CA LYS A 2 -13.25 -7.60 -31.02
C LYS A 2 -12.43 -7.57 -29.73
N GLN A 3 -11.23 -6.97 -29.83
CA GLN A 3 -10.35 -6.63 -28.73
C GLN A 3 -11.15 -5.81 -27.72
N GLY A 4 -11.21 -6.26 -26.46
CA GLY A 4 -11.94 -5.60 -25.39
C GLY A 4 -11.46 -4.17 -25.25
N GLU A 5 -12.41 -3.23 -25.22
CA GLU A 5 -12.19 -1.86 -24.80
C GLU A 5 -11.43 -1.88 -23.47
N GLU A 6 -10.19 -1.39 -23.50
CA GLU A 6 -9.43 -1.07 -22.32
C GLU A 6 -10.15 0.12 -21.66
N ILE A 7 -11.02 -0.18 -20.68
CA ILE A 7 -11.67 0.85 -19.86
C ILE A 7 -10.55 1.51 -19.06
N LYS A 8 -9.97 2.55 -19.65
CA LYS A 8 -8.92 3.35 -19.05
C LYS A 8 -9.59 4.26 -18.03
N ASP A 9 -9.75 3.76 -16.81
CA ASP A 9 -10.23 4.54 -15.66
C ASP A 9 -9.31 5.76 -15.47
N GLU A 10 -9.80 6.96 -15.77
CA GLU A 10 -9.10 8.24 -15.57
C GLU A 10 -8.71 8.48 -14.10
N ARG A 11 -9.31 7.73 -13.17
CA ARG A 11 -8.99 7.74 -11.74
C ARG A 11 -7.73 6.94 -11.40
N ALA A 12 -7.33 6.00 -12.25
CA ALA A 12 -6.08 5.28 -12.11
C ALA A 12 -4.98 6.11 -12.78
N ILE A 13 -4.66 7.27 -12.17
CA ILE A 13 -3.47 8.01 -12.57
C ILE A 13 -2.30 7.05 -12.37
N ASN A 14 -1.57 6.79 -13.45
CA ASN A 14 -0.52 5.79 -13.56
C ASN A 14 0.76 6.25 -12.81
N HIS A 15 0.60 6.59 -11.53
CA HIS A 15 1.71 6.82 -10.62
C HIS A 15 2.22 5.44 -10.21
N GLU A 16 3.47 5.16 -10.54
CA GLU A 16 4.18 3.99 -10.06
C GLU A 16 4.03 3.90 -8.53
N GLN A 17 3.40 2.81 -8.08
CA GLN A 17 3.18 2.54 -6.66
C GLN A 17 4.01 1.34 -6.25
N TRP A 18 4.87 1.54 -5.26
CA TRP A 18 5.66 0.50 -4.65
C TRP A 18 4.91 -0.07 -3.44
N ILE A 19 5.02 -1.38 -3.22
CA ILE A 19 4.39 -2.05 -2.09
C ILE A 19 5.47 -2.41 -1.07
N LEU A 20 5.39 -1.83 0.12
CA LEU A 20 6.21 -2.19 1.27
C LEU A 20 5.47 -3.19 2.16
N LYS A 21 6.17 -4.22 2.60
CA LYS A 21 5.68 -5.15 3.63
C LYS A 21 6.21 -4.69 4.97
N VAL A 22 5.34 -4.14 5.80
CA VAL A 22 5.70 -3.62 7.12
C VAL A 22 5.23 -4.62 8.17
N ARG A 23 6.13 -5.04 9.06
CA ARG A 23 5.80 -5.88 10.21
C ARG A 23 5.46 -5.00 11.40
N MET A 24 4.26 -5.15 11.93
CA MET A 24 3.81 -4.45 13.12
C MET A 24 4.55 -4.96 14.36
N LEU A 25 5.01 -4.03 15.21
CA LEU A 25 5.77 -4.36 16.40
C LEU A 25 4.90 -4.91 17.54
N ASP A 26 3.61 -4.55 17.58
CA ASP A 26 2.69 -4.95 18.66
C ASP A 26 2.25 -6.41 18.54
N ASN A 27 1.81 -6.83 17.35
CA ASN A 27 1.16 -8.12 17.14
C ASN A 27 1.89 -9.00 16.10
N GLY A 28 2.98 -8.51 15.52
CA GLY A 28 3.77 -9.24 14.51
C GLY A 28 3.09 -9.39 13.15
N ARG A 29 1.87 -8.84 12.95
CA ARG A 29 1.14 -8.86 11.69
C ARG A 29 1.89 -8.08 10.64
N THR A 30 1.89 -8.57 9.41
CA THR A 30 2.44 -7.84 8.26
C THR A 30 1.30 -7.13 7.53
N ILE A 31 1.48 -5.85 7.24
CA ILE A 31 0.59 -5.04 6.43
C ILE A 31 1.32 -4.58 5.17
N GLN A 32 0.57 -4.45 4.07
CA GLN A 32 1.09 -3.92 2.81
C GLN A 32 0.75 -2.44 2.73
N VAL A 33 1.78 -1.61 2.54
CA VAL A 33 1.65 -0.15 2.49
C VAL A 33 2.06 0.28 1.09
N ARG A 34 1.20 1.07 0.43
CA ARG A 34 1.51 1.63 -0.88
C ARG A 34 2.25 2.94 -0.68
N VAL A 35 3.36 3.10 -1.39
CA VAL A 35 4.20 4.30 -1.31
C VAL A 35 4.65 4.72 -2.71
N ASP A 36 4.96 6.00 -2.87
CA ASP A 36 5.69 6.47 -4.05
C ASP A 36 7.15 6.01 -4.02
N ARG A 37 7.78 6.07 -5.20
CA ARG A 37 9.18 5.68 -5.37
C ARG A 37 10.15 6.46 -4.48
N ALA A 38 9.95 7.76 -4.30
CA ALA A 38 10.89 8.60 -3.54
C ALA A 38 10.87 8.27 -2.05
N ARG A 39 9.71 7.85 -1.50
CA ARG A 39 9.62 7.26 -0.16
C ARG A 39 10.27 5.89 -0.11
N TRP A 40 10.04 5.02 -1.09
CA TRP A 40 10.63 3.68 -1.15
C TRP A 40 12.17 3.72 -1.14
N GLU A 41 12.78 4.59 -1.96
CA GLU A 41 14.23 4.70 -2.09
C GLU A 41 14.93 5.18 -0.80
N LYS A 42 14.19 5.84 0.11
CA LYS A 42 14.73 6.34 1.39
C LYS A 42 14.66 5.30 2.51
N LEU A 43 13.76 4.32 2.41
CA LEU A 43 13.48 3.36 3.47
C LEU A 43 14.39 2.15 3.38
N ARG A 44 14.85 1.65 4.53
CA ARG A 44 15.65 0.42 4.63
C ARG A 44 14.88 -0.65 5.40
N GLU A 45 15.25 -1.91 5.23
CA GLU A 45 14.54 -3.04 5.87
C GLU A 45 14.52 -2.99 7.40
N SER A 46 15.49 -2.33 8.03
CA SER A 46 15.58 -2.17 9.49
C SER A 46 14.93 -0.88 10.01
N ASP A 47 14.37 -0.03 9.14
CA ASP A 47 13.72 1.21 9.57
C ASP A 47 12.42 0.95 10.31
N ARG A 48 12.14 1.79 11.31
CA ARG A 48 10.86 1.81 12.01
C ARG A 48 10.04 2.98 11.48
N VAL A 49 8.90 2.66 10.89
CA VAL A 49 7.98 3.64 10.33
C VAL A 49 6.67 3.67 11.11
N LYS A 50 6.09 4.86 11.22
CA LYS A 50 4.73 5.02 11.72
C LYS A 50 3.78 4.84 10.54
N VAL A 51 2.81 3.94 10.70
CA VAL A 51 1.83 3.62 9.65
C VAL A 51 0.45 3.92 10.17
N THR A 52 -0.30 4.69 9.39
CA THR A 52 -1.74 4.89 9.58
C THR A 52 -2.46 3.94 8.64
N TYR A 53 -3.44 3.19 9.14
CA TYR A 53 -4.15 2.20 8.33
C TYR A 53 -5.63 2.12 8.69
N ARG A 54 -6.46 1.74 7.70
CA ARG A 54 -7.91 1.58 7.84
C ARG A 54 -8.26 0.12 7.81
N VAL A 55 -9.07 -0.31 8.79
CA VAL A 55 -9.48 -1.69 8.95
C VAL A 55 -10.98 -1.84 8.73
N GLY A 56 -11.38 -2.89 8.03
CA GLY A 56 -12.77 -3.28 7.88
C GLY A 56 -13.36 -3.68 9.23
N LYS A 57 -14.44 -3.00 9.63
CA LYS A 57 -15.09 -3.16 10.93
C LYS A 57 -15.38 -4.62 11.32
N TYR A 58 -15.74 -5.46 10.36
CA TYR A 58 -16.19 -6.84 10.62
C TYR A 58 -15.18 -7.91 10.23
N THR A 59 -14.27 -7.62 9.28
CA THR A 59 -13.34 -8.63 8.74
C THR A 59 -11.94 -8.50 9.31
N GLY A 60 -11.59 -7.36 9.92
CA GLY A 60 -10.21 -7.10 10.34
C GLY A 60 -9.24 -6.91 9.16
N THR A 61 -9.76 -6.83 7.93
CA THR A 61 -8.97 -6.62 6.69
C THR A 61 -8.49 -5.19 6.63
N VAL A 62 -7.19 -4.98 6.36
CA VAL A 62 -6.66 -3.65 6.08
C VAL A 62 -7.07 -3.27 4.65
N TRP A 63 -7.82 -2.19 4.51
CA TRP A 63 -8.29 -1.68 3.22
C TRP A 63 -7.35 -0.63 2.62
N ASP A 64 -6.67 0.09 3.49
CA ASP A 64 -5.84 1.22 3.12
C ASP A 64 -4.76 1.42 4.19
N ALA A 65 -3.55 1.76 3.78
CA ALA A 65 -2.43 1.98 4.68
C ALA A 65 -1.40 2.93 4.05
N GLU A 66 -0.94 3.87 4.86
CA GLU A 66 -0.02 4.94 4.45
C GLU A 66 1.03 5.20 5.54
N ILE A 67 2.23 5.60 5.12
CA ILE A 67 3.28 6.07 6.04
C ILE A 67 3.00 7.54 6.40
N ASP A 68 3.00 7.83 7.71
CA ASP A 68 2.85 9.18 8.29
C ASP A 68 4.11 10.02 8.10
#